data_AF-A0A7S4FH27-F1
#
_entry.id   AF-A0A7S4FH27-F1
#
_cell.length_a   1.000
_cell.length_b   1.000
_cell.length_c   1.000
_cell.angle_alpha   90.00
_cell.angle_beta   90.00
_cell.angle_gamma   90.00
#
_symmetry.space_group_name_H-M   'P 1'
#
loop_
_entity.id
_entity.type
_entity.pdbx_description
1 polymer ?
#
loop_
_entity_poly.entity_id
_entity_poly.type
_entity_poly.pdbx_seq_one_letter_code
_entity_poly.pdbx_strand_id
1 'polypeptide(L)'
;DAIIELAKIYVGLDLSKRGCSALGFGGLGSVDHFINYPGIYYSYLYSKSFSKRVWHRYFEEDPFNAIQGERFRSEVLAFAATRHPKVILSNYLGEDPDPSNFVEDW
;
A
#
# COMPACT_ATOMS: atom_id res chain seq x y z
N ASP A 1 -2.00 25.93 -14.96
CA ASP A 1 -2.29 25.50 -16.35
C ASP A 1 -1.99 24.02 -16.62
N ALA A 2 -0.83 23.47 -16.25
CA ALA A 2 -0.56 22.03 -16.43
C ALA A 2 -1.38 21.08 -15.54
N ILE A 3 -1.70 21.49 -14.30
CA ILE A 3 -2.46 20.68 -13.33
C ILE A 3 -3.92 20.47 -13.79
N ILE A 4 -4.50 21.47 -14.45
CA ILE A 4 -5.88 21.42 -14.94
C ILE A 4 -5.99 20.49 -16.16
N GLU A 5 -4.99 20.48 -17.03
CA GLU A 5 -4.95 19.57 -18.17
C GLU A 5 -4.78 18.10 -17.76
N LEU A 6 -3.96 17.82 -16.74
CA LEU A 6 -3.82 16.45 -16.19
C LEU A 6 -5.14 15.91 -15.62
N ALA A 7 -5.95 16.75 -14.98
CA ALA A 7 -7.25 16.35 -14.41
C ALA A 7 -8.30 16.02 -15.48
N LYS A 8 -8.25 16.67 -16.64
CA LYS A 8 -9.19 16.43 -17.75
C LYS A 8 -8.94 15.07 -18.42
N ILE A 9 -7.68 14.70 -18.62
CA ILE A 9 -7.28 13.46 -19.31
C ILE A 9 -7.61 12.22 -18.45
N TYR A 10 -7.41 12.30 -17.13
CA TYR A 10 -7.48 11.12 -16.27
C TYR A 10 -8.90 10.72 -15.82
N VAL A 11 -9.84 11.68 -15.79
CA VAL A 11 -11.18 11.46 -15.18
C VAL A 11 -12.34 11.84 -16.12
N GLY A 12 -12.07 12.44 -17.28
CA GLY A 12 -13.14 12.85 -18.21
C GLY A 12 -14.11 13.89 -17.63
N LEU A 13 -13.71 14.62 -16.59
CA LEU A 13 -14.56 15.57 -15.88
C LEU A 13 -14.48 16.97 -16.50
N ASP A 14 -15.55 17.35 -17.20
CA ASP A 14 -15.80 18.73 -17.63
C ASP A 14 -16.34 19.56 -16.46
N LEU A 15 -15.45 20.34 -15.85
CA LEU A 15 -15.76 21.20 -14.70
C LEU A 15 -16.56 22.46 -15.05
N SER A 16 -16.83 22.74 -16.34
CA SER A 16 -17.63 23.92 -16.74
C SER A 16 -19.14 23.73 -16.56
N LYS A 17 -19.60 22.48 -16.37
CA LYS A 17 -21.03 22.11 -16.42
C LYS A 17 -21.72 21.92 -15.08
N ARG A 18 -21.05 22.13 -13.94
CA ARG A 18 -21.69 21.96 -12.62
C ARG A 18 -21.79 23.29 -11.88
N GLY A 19 -23.00 23.84 -11.88
CA GLY A 19 -23.39 24.95 -11.02
C GLY A 19 -23.27 24.61 -9.54
N CYS A 20 -23.19 25.68 -8.75
CA CYS A 20 -22.97 25.72 -7.30
C CYS A 20 -24.15 25.13 -6.52
N SER A 21 -24.36 23.82 -6.63
CA SER A 21 -25.22 23.00 -5.76
C SER A 21 -25.01 21.49 -5.95
N ALA A 22 -24.12 21.06 -6.86
CA ALA A 22 -23.70 19.66 -7.00
C ALA A 22 -22.46 19.30 -6.15
N LEU A 23 -22.09 20.14 -5.19
CA LEU A 23 -21.13 19.78 -4.14
C LEU A 23 -21.87 19.03 -3.04
N GLY A 24 -22.28 17.80 -3.36
CA GLY A 24 -22.50 16.81 -2.32
C GLY A 24 -21.25 16.76 -1.46
N PHE A 25 -21.40 17.14 -0.19
CA PHE A 25 -20.44 16.96 0.89
C PHE A 25 -20.18 15.45 1.18
N GLY A 26 -20.09 14.62 0.15
CA GLY A 26 -19.87 13.18 0.22
C GLY A 26 -18.50 12.72 -0.33
N GLY A 27 -17.65 13.66 -0.76
CA GLY A 27 -16.31 13.37 -1.31
C GLY A 27 -15.13 13.72 -0.40
N LEU A 28 -15.39 14.34 0.76
CA LEU A 28 -14.36 14.69 1.76
C LEU A 28 -14.54 13.91 3.08
N GLY A 29 -15.46 12.95 3.13
CA GLY A 29 -15.64 12.06 4.27
C GLY A 29 -14.63 10.92 4.28
N SER A 30 -13.33 11.21 4.22
CA SER A 30 -12.20 10.27 4.45
C SER A 30 -10.81 10.94 4.44
N VAL A 31 -10.69 12.28 4.55
CA VAL A 31 -9.35 12.90 4.74
C VAL A 31 -8.74 12.63 6.11
N ASP A 32 -9.40 11.85 6.97
CA ASP A 32 -8.87 11.44 8.28
C ASP A 32 -7.45 10.82 8.15
N HIS A 33 -7.19 10.01 7.12
CA HIS A 33 -5.84 9.49 6.85
C HIS A 33 -4.87 10.57 6.35
N PHE A 34 -5.31 11.58 5.62
CA PHE A 34 -4.44 12.69 5.20
C PHE A 34 -4.09 13.63 6.35
N ILE A 35 -5.01 13.81 7.31
CA ILE A 35 -4.83 14.67 8.48
C ILE A 35 -3.96 13.98 9.53
N ASN A 36 -4.17 12.68 9.77
CA ASN A 36 -3.45 11.92 10.80
C ASN A 36 -2.15 11.27 10.30
N TYR A 37 -2.00 11.06 8.98
CA TYR A 37 -0.83 10.42 8.35
C TYR A 37 -0.27 11.25 7.16
N PRO A 38 0.07 12.53 7.36
CA PRO A 38 0.59 13.38 6.28
C PRO A 38 1.91 12.83 5.74
N GLY A 39 2.05 12.75 4.42
CA GLY A 39 3.29 12.34 3.75
C GLY A 39 3.66 10.85 3.85
N ILE A 40 2.87 10.03 4.56
CA ILE A 40 3.14 8.59 4.76
C ILE A 40 2.05 7.68 4.18
N TYR A 41 1.14 8.22 3.36
CA TYR A 41 0.10 7.44 2.68
C TYR A 41 0.66 6.35 1.74
N TYR A 42 1.89 6.54 1.21
CA TYR A 42 2.58 5.53 0.41
C TYR A 42 2.88 4.24 1.19
N SER A 43 2.87 4.28 2.53
CA SER A 43 3.13 3.12 3.38
C SER A 43 2.10 2.00 3.18
N TYR A 44 0.86 2.32 2.80
CA TYR A 44 -0.15 1.32 2.46
C TYR A 44 0.23 0.53 1.21
N LEU A 45 0.70 1.23 0.18
CA LEU A 45 1.12 0.60 -1.06
C LEU A 45 2.38 -0.25 -0.84
N TYR A 46 3.34 0.28 -0.08
CA TYR A 46 4.54 -0.45 0.32
C TYR A 46 4.22 -1.71 1.13
N SER A 47 3.29 -1.63 2.09
CA SER A 47 2.88 -2.78 2.89
C SER A 47 2.11 -3.80 2.06
N LYS A 48 1.30 -3.34 1.09
CA LYS A 48 0.53 -4.19 0.19
C LYS A 48 1.42 -5.01 -0.75
N SER A 49 2.44 -4.40 -1.34
CA SER A 49 3.37 -5.11 -2.23
C SER A 49 4.11 -6.22 -1.48
N PHE A 50 4.61 -5.94 -0.28
CA PHE A 50 5.24 -6.95 0.56
C PHE A 50 4.29 -8.08 0.96
N SER A 51 3.07 -7.73 1.40
CA SER A 51 2.07 -8.73 1.81
C SER A 51 1.72 -9.67 0.65
N LYS A 52 1.60 -9.13 -0.56
CA LYS A 52 1.34 -9.93 -1.78
C LYS A 52 2.52 -10.85 -2.10
N ARG A 53 3.77 -10.38 -2.02
CA ARG A 53 4.96 -11.25 -2.21
C ARG A 53 4.99 -12.40 -1.20
N VAL A 54 4.75 -12.11 0.08
CA VAL A 54 4.72 -13.14 1.13
C VAL A 54 3.63 -14.17 0.85
N TRP A 55 2.44 -13.70 0.48
CA TRP A 55 1.31 -14.57 0.15
C TRP A 55 1.64 -15.52 -1.00
N HIS A 56 2.04 -15.01 -2.15
CA HIS A 56 2.37 -15.83 -3.32
C HIS A 56 3.49 -16.82 -3.05
N ARG A 57 4.51 -16.43 -2.28
CA ARG A 57 5.68 -17.28 -2.06
C ARG A 57 5.47 -18.39 -1.03
N TYR A 58 4.61 -18.16 -0.03
CA TYR A 58 4.56 -19.05 1.13
C TYR A 58 3.16 -19.57 1.50
N PHE A 59 2.09 -18.94 1.03
CA PHE A 59 0.71 -19.25 1.46
C PHE A 59 -0.28 -19.47 0.32
N GLU A 60 0.09 -19.20 -0.94
CA GLU A 60 -0.82 -19.38 -2.08
C GLU A 60 -1.21 -20.86 -2.30
N GLU A 61 -0.26 -21.78 -2.13
CA GLU A 61 -0.52 -23.22 -2.26
C GLU A 61 -1.24 -23.79 -1.04
N ASP A 62 -0.85 -23.38 0.17
CA ASP A 62 -1.45 -23.80 1.44
C ASP A 62 -1.61 -22.59 2.39
N PRO A 63 -2.80 -21.97 2.42
CA PRO A 63 -3.08 -20.80 3.27
C PRO A 63 -2.96 -21.07 4.77
N PHE A 64 -3.02 -22.33 5.20
CA PHE A 64 -3.00 -22.71 6.61
C PHE A 64 -1.72 -23.47 6.99
N ASN A 65 -0.65 -23.31 6.20
CA ASN A 65 0.64 -23.92 6.47
C ASN A 65 1.22 -23.47 7.82
N ALA A 66 1.15 -24.35 8.82
CA ALA A 66 1.58 -24.06 10.18
C ALA A 66 3.09 -23.75 10.29
N ILE A 67 3.91 -24.37 9.43
CA ILE A 67 5.36 -24.16 9.41
C ILE A 67 5.68 -22.74 8.93
N GLN A 68 5.07 -22.32 7.81
CA GLN A 68 5.26 -20.95 7.30
C GLN A 68 4.64 -19.90 8.24
N GLY A 69 3.50 -20.22 8.88
CA GLY A 69 2.90 -19.37 9.89
C GLY A 69 3.81 -19.12 11.09
N GLU A 70 4.42 -20.16 11.65
CA GLU A 70 5.36 -20.01 12.77
C GLU A 70 6.64 -19.28 12.36
N ARG A 71 7.12 -19.53 11.15
CA ARG A 71 8.25 -18.79 10.58
C ARG A 71 7.95 -17.30 10.48
N PHE A 72 6.80 -16.92 9.91
CA PHE A 72 6.39 -15.52 9.82
C PHE A 72 6.24 -14.88 11.22
N ARG A 73 5.67 -15.60 12.19
CA ARG A 73 5.54 -15.12 13.57
C ARG A 73 6.90 -14.83 14.21
N SER A 74 7.84 -15.75 14.11
CA SER A 74 9.16 -15.68 14.77
C SER A 74 10.16 -14.77 14.05
N GLU A 75 10.11 -14.70 12.72
CA GLU A 75 11.05 -13.92 11.90
C GLU A 75 10.54 -12.53 11.52
N VAL A 76 9.23 -12.25 11.60
CA VAL A 76 8.67 -10.94 11.25
C VAL A 76 7.97 -10.30 12.43
N LEU A 77 6.96 -10.94 13.00
CA LEU A 77 6.09 -10.31 14.00
C LEU A 77 6.74 -10.18 15.39
N ALA A 78 7.64 -11.09 15.75
CA ALA A 78 8.27 -11.13 17.08
C ALA A 78 9.12 -9.89 17.39
N PHE A 79 9.61 -9.17 16.38
CA PHE A 79 10.50 -8.03 16.58
C PHE A 79 9.77 -6.72 16.88
N ALA A 80 8.47 -6.61 16.59
CA ALA A 80 7.73 -5.35 16.70
C ALA A 80 8.55 -4.17 16.11
N ALA A 81 8.62 -3.04 16.81
CA ALA A 81 9.41 -1.87 16.38
C ALA A 81 10.90 -1.92 16.81
N THR A 82 11.41 -3.06 17.31
CA THR A 82 12.78 -3.16 17.85
C THR A 82 13.86 -3.34 16.79
N ARG A 83 13.48 -3.65 15.55
CA ARG A 83 14.41 -3.81 14.41
C ARG A 83 13.93 -3.03 13.19
N HIS A 84 14.88 -2.63 12.36
CA HIS A 84 14.55 -1.89 11.13
C HIS A 84 13.75 -2.79 10.17
N PRO A 85 12.60 -2.35 9.64
CA PRO A 85 11.75 -3.16 8.77
C PRO A 85 12.49 -3.74 7.58
N LYS A 86 13.32 -2.94 6.89
CA LYS A 86 14.14 -3.42 5.75
C LYS A 86 14.97 -4.68 6.09
N VAL A 87 15.55 -4.75 7.29
CA VAL A 87 16.38 -5.89 7.72
C VAL A 87 15.49 -7.11 7.98
N ILE A 88 14.35 -6.92 8.64
CA ILE A 88 13.37 -7.98 8.90
C ILE A 88 12.90 -8.59 7.56
N LEU A 89 12.43 -7.75 6.64
CA LEU A 89 11.88 -8.20 5.36
C LEU A 89 12.95 -8.85 4.49
N SER A 90 14.16 -8.30 4.47
CA SER A 90 15.26 -8.86 3.70
C SER A 90 15.69 -10.24 4.21
N ASN A 91 15.80 -10.41 5.53
CA ASN A 91 16.12 -11.70 6.12
C ASN A 91 14.99 -12.73 5.87
N TYR A 92 13.73 -12.32 5.98
CA TYR A 92 12.59 -13.21 5.81
C TYR A 92 12.41 -13.68 4.36
N LEU A 93 12.53 -12.75 3.39
CA LEU A 93 12.38 -13.06 1.96
C LEU A 93 13.66 -13.61 1.32
N GLY A 94 14.82 -13.35 1.90
CA GLY A 94 16.12 -13.68 1.30
C GLY A 94 16.48 -12.80 0.10
N GLU A 95 15.86 -11.63 -0.04
CA GLU A 95 16.09 -10.68 -1.14
C GLU A 95 16.05 -9.23 -0.62
N ASP A 96 16.50 -8.24 -1.42
CA ASP A 96 16.38 -6.83 -1.01
C ASP A 96 14.92 -6.37 -1.22
N PRO A 97 14.23 -5.86 -0.18
CA PRO A 97 12.86 -5.36 -0.30
C PRO A 97 12.83 -3.95 -0.93
N ASP A 98 13.41 -3.82 -2.12
CA ASP A 98 13.29 -2.62 -2.96
C ASP A 98 11.90 -2.59 -3.60
N PRO A 99 11.12 -1.50 -3.46
CA PRO A 99 9.87 -1.30 -4.19
C PRO A 99 9.92 -1.64 -5.67
N SER A 100 11.05 -1.41 -6.35
CA SER A 100 11.24 -1.74 -7.78
C SER A 100 11.06 -3.23 -8.06
N ASN A 101 11.45 -4.08 -7.12
CA ASN A 101 11.38 -5.54 -7.25
C ASN A 101 9.95 -6.08 -7.09
N PHE A 102 8.99 -5.23 -6.72
CA PHE A 102 7.58 -5.57 -6.56
C PHE A 102 6.68 -4.89 -7.60
N VAL A 103 7.26 -4.19 -8.59
CA VAL A 103 6.51 -3.43 -9.62
C VAL A 103 5.69 -4.32 -10.55
N GLU A 104 6.11 -5.57 -10.75
CA GLU A 104 5.34 -6.53 -11.55
C GLU A 104 4.14 -7.13 -10.79
N ASP A 105 4.09 -6.98 -9.46
CA ASP A 105 3.02 -7.53 -8.63
C ASP A 105 1.82 -6.56 -8.44
N TRP A 106 1.73 -5.46 -9.20
CA TRP A 106 0.67 -4.45 -9.02
C TRP A 106 -0.65 -4.80 -9.68
#